data_AF-A0A971XUX4-F1
#
_entry.id   AF-A0A971XUX4-F1
#
_cell.length_a   1.000
_cell.length_b   1.000
_cell.length_c   1.000
_cell.angle_alpha   90.00
_cell.angle_beta   90.00
_cell.angle_gamma   90.00
#
_symmetry.space_group_name_H-M   'P 1'
#
loop_
_entity.id
_entity.type
_entity.pdbx_description
1 polymer ?
#
loop_
_entity_poly.entity_id
_entity_poly.type
_entity_poly.pdbx_seq_one_letter_code
_entity_poly.pdbx_strand_id
1 'polypeptide(L)'
;ELIAAAQAKDVDFIRRHTDETIRYTFGINKGLDGFLRRWGLDTNPEESPFWDELLRVLELGGSFRNEEKTSFVAPYVFSEFPEDIDAFQHVAIIDKNVKVYAEPSADSEVLGTLTYSIVRVLERHFESEEARRPIWLKVETFSGNSGYIPAEYGRSPVDYRGNWVKTGDTWKKIFFVAGD
;
A
#
# COMPACT_ATOMS: atom_id res chain seq x y z
N GLU A 1 16.16 9.34 -2.15
CA GLU A 1 15.84 10.12 -3.37
C GLU A 1 14.39 9.98 -3.80
N LEU A 2 13.88 8.77 -4.10
CA LEU A 2 12.50 8.60 -4.57
C LEU A 2 11.42 9.15 -3.60
N ILE A 3 11.56 8.96 -2.28
CA ILE A 3 10.64 9.53 -1.29
C ILE A 3 10.65 11.07 -1.37
N ALA A 4 11.83 11.69 -1.42
CA ALA A 4 11.96 13.14 -1.53
C ALA A 4 11.35 13.66 -2.85
N ALA A 5 11.55 12.94 -3.95
CA ALA A 5 10.91 13.26 -5.24
C ALA A 5 9.39 13.16 -5.17
N ALA A 6 8.85 12.16 -4.46
CA ALA A 6 7.42 12.01 -4.26
C ALA A 6 6.84 13.14 -3.40
N GLN A 7 7.52 13.52 -2.32
CA GLN A 7 7.14 14.65 -1.46
C GLN A 7 7.18 15.99 -2.21
N ALA A 8 8.16 16.16 -3.11
CA ALA A 8 8.29 17.33 -3.97
C ALA A 8 7.44 17.26 -5.25
N LYS A 9 6.67 16.18 -5.44
CA LYS A 9 5.83 15.93 -6.63
C LYS A 9 6.60 16.06 -7.96
N ASP A 10 7.86 15.60 -7.96
CA ASP A 10 8.78 15.71 -9.09
C ASP A 10 8.43 14.69 -10.19
N VAL A 11 7.60 15.11 -11.14
CA VAL A 11 7.16 14.29 -12.28
C VAL A 11 8.33 13.85 -13.15
N ASP A 12 9.35 14.69 -13.32
CA ASP A 12 10.51 14.37 -14.17
C ASP A 12 11.38 13.29 -13.53
N PHE A 13 11.52 13.31 -12.21
CA PHE A 13 12.14 12.21 -11.48
C PHE A 13 11.35 10.91 -11.67
N ILE A 14 10.01 10.94 -11.52
CA ILE A 14 9.17 9.77 -11.72
C ILE A 14 9.29 9.23 -13.14
N ARG A 15 9.27 10.11 -14.14
CA ARG A 15 9.44 9.74 -15.55
C ARG A 15 10.79 9.05 -15.79
N ARG A 16 11.89 9.66 -15.31
CA ARG A 16 13.25 9.12 -15.48
C ARG A 16 13.48 7.81 -14.71
N HIS A 17 12.78 7.59 -13.61
CA HIS A 17 12.93 6.40 -12.76
C HIS A 17 11.79 5.39 -12.93
N THR A 18 11.01 5.49 -13.99
CA THR A 18 10.00 4.49 -14.36
C THR A 18 10.44 3.80 -15.65
N ASP A 19 10.25 2.49 -15.70
CA ASP A 19 10.54 1.71 -16.90
C ASP A 19 9.53 2.02 -18.01
N GLU A 20 9.97 2.04 -19.26
CA GLU A 20 9.11 2.32 -20.41
C GLU A 20 7.98 1.30 -20.55
N THR A 21 8.21 0.06 -20.09
CA THR A 21 7.28 -1.07 -20.15
C THR A 21 6.50 -1.30 -18.85
N ILE A 22 6.49 -0.31 -17.94
CA ILE A 22 5.86 -0.42 -16.61
C ILE A 22 4.47 -1.08 -16.65
N ARG A 23 4.28 -2.02 -15.71
CA ARG A 23 2.96 -2.58 -15.40
C ARG A 23 2.29 -1.79 -14.27
N TYR A 24 1.09 -1.28 -14.52
CA TYR A 24 0.33 -0.49 -13.54
C TYR A 24 -1.15 -0.89 -13.44
N THR A 25 -1.56 -1.92 -14.21
CA THR A 25 -2.82 -2.65 -14.04
C THR A 25 -2.62 -4.12 -14.44
N PHE A 26 -3.55 -5.00 -14.05
CA PHE A 26 -3.62 -6.38 -14.55
C PHE A 26 -4.24 -6.49 -15.95
N GLY A 27 -4.79 -5.39 -16.48
CA GLY A 27 -5.34 -5.32 -17.82
C GLY A 27 -4.36 -4.75 -18.84
N ILE A 28 -4.87 -3.93 -19.76
CA ILE A 28 -4.08 -3.32 -20.82
C ILE A 28 -3.14 -2.27 -20.24
N ASN A 29 -1.84 -2.48 -20.44
CA ASN A 29 -0.79 -1.52 -20.09
C ASN A 29 -0.31 -0.80 -21.36
N LYS A 30 -0.19 0.53 -21.29
CA LYS A 30 0.33 1.37 -22.39
C LYS A 30 1.68 2.00 -22.03
N GLY A 31 2.52 1.24 -21.32
CA GLY A 31 3.83 1.67 -20.86
C GLY A 31 3.80 2.93 -20.00
N LEU A 32 4.91 3.68 -20.01
CA LEU A 32 5.09 4.90 -19.23
C LEU A 32 4.00 5.95 -19.48
N ASP A 33 3.64 6.22 -20.73
CA ASP A 33 2.60 7.21 -21.04
C ASP A 33 1.23 6.79 -20.51
N GLY A 34 0.93 5.48 -20.57
CA GLY A 34 -0.27 4.91 -19.96
C GLY A 34 -0.29 5.09 -18.44
N PHE A 35 0.85 4.85 -17.80
CA PHE A 35 1.03 5.03 -16.37
C PHE A 35 0.80 6.50 -15.96
N LEU A 36 1.47 7.45 -16.64
CA LEU A 36 1.33 8.88 -16.33
C LEU A 36 -0.12 9.35 -16.48
N ARG A 37 -0.80 8.96 -17.57
CA ARG A 37 -2.22 9.23 -17.80
C ARG A 37 -3.12 8.67 -16.71
N ARG A 38 -2.93 7.40 -16.35
CA ARG A 38 -3.77 6.70 -15.36
C ARG A 38 -3.76 7.41 -14.01
N TRP A 39 -2.64 8.03 -13.69
CA TRP A 39 -2.44 8.78 -12.46
C TRP A 39 -2.66 10.28 -12.61
N GLY A 40 -2.96 10.79 -13.81
CA GLY A 40 -3.13 12.22 -14.06
C GLY A 40 -1.82 13.03 -13.93
N LEU A 41 -0.66 12.36 -13.98
CA LEU A 41 0.66 13.01 -13.87
C LEU A 41 1.03 13.83 -15.12
N ASP A 42 0.32 13.61 -16.23
CA ASP A 42 0.49 14.34 -17.48
C ASP A 42 -0.51 15.50 -17.65
N THR A 43 -1.49 15.63 -16.77
CA THR A 43 -2.55 16.65 -16.86
C THR A 43 -2.59 17.56 -15.63
N ASN A 44 -2.72 16.98 -14.44
CA ASN A 44 -2.76 17.72 -13.17
C ASN A 44 -1.91 17.02 -12.12
N PRO A 45 -0.57 17.03 -12.28
CA PRO A 45 0.33 16.29 -11.40
C PRO A 45 0.24 16.76 -9.94
N GLU A 46 -0.01 18.03 -9.68
CA GLU A 46 -0.07 18.57 -8.31
C GLU A 46 -1.18 17.94 -7.46
N GLU A 47 -2.31 17.63 -8.06
CA GLU A 47 -3.46 17.01 -7.37
C GLU A 47 -3.53 15.49 -7.59
N SER A 48 -2.50 14.89 -8.18
CA SER A 48 -2.48 13.47 -8.47
C SER A 48 -2.53 12.64 -7.19
N PRO A 49 -3.45 11.65 -7.06
CA PRO A 49 -3.47 10.74 -5.92
C PRO A 49 -2.28 9.75 -5.93
N PHE A 50 -1.44 9.79 -6.96
CA PHE A 50 -0.25 8.97 -7.08
C PHE A 50 0.75 9.25 -5.96
N TRP A 51 0.93 10.51 -5.58
CA TRP A 51 1.96 10.90 -4.61
C TRP A 51 1.70 10.26 -3.25
N ASP A 52 0.48 10.40 -2.75
CA ASP A 52 0.07 9.80 -1.48
C ASP A 52 0.14 8.27 -1.54
N GLU A 53 -0.23 7.66 -2.66
CA GLU A 53 -0.15 6.20 -2.80
C GLU A 53 1.29 5.70 -2.86
N LEU A 54 2.17 6.40 -3.59
CA LEU A 54 3.58 6.07 -3.66
C LEU A 54 4.23 6.19 -2.27
N LEU A 55 3.93 7.26 -1.52
CA LEU A 55 4.44 7.45 -0.17
C LEU A 55 3.94 6.34 0.77
N ARG A 56 2.64 6.04 0.78
CA ARG A 56 2.09 4.92 1.57
C ARG A 56 2.77 3.59 1.29
N VAL A 57 3.18 3.34 0.05
CA VAL A 57 3.94 2.13 -0.33
C VAL A 57 5.38 2.18 0.19
N LEU A 58 6.06 3.31 -0.01
CA LEU A 58 7.49 3.44 0.28
C LEU A 58 7.79 3.61 1.78
N GLU A 59 6.92 4.27 2.54
CA GLU A 59 7.12 4.54 3.96
C GLU A 59 7.09 3.29 4.83
N LEU A 60 6.36 2.26 4.38
CA LEU A 60 6.39 0.95 5.01
C LEU A 60 7.71 0.21 4.72
N GLY A 61 8.55 0.68 3.80
CA GLY A 61 9.73 -0.04 3.37
C GLY A 61 9.38 -1.33 2.64
N GLY A 62 10.27 -2.31 2.64
CA GLY A 62 10.11 -3.52 1.83
C GLY A 62 11.33 -4.42 1.91
N SER A 63 11.44 -5.37 0.97
CA SER A 63 12.57 -6.31 0.94
C SER A 63 13.26 -6.37 -0.42
N PHE A 64 14.55 -6.69 -0.39
CA PHE A 64 15.28 -7.05 -1.60
C PHE A 64 14.97 -8.50 -1.98
N ARG A 65 14.76 -8.75 -3.27
CA ARG A 65 14.38 -10.07 -3.80
C ARG A 65 15.56 -10.89 -4.31
N ASN A 66 16.77 -10.36 -4.19
CA ASN A 66 18.01 -11.01 -4.59
C ASN A 66 19.20 -10.58 -3.73
N GLU A 67 20.24 -11.41 -3.69
CA GLU A 67 21.43 -11.21 -2.87
C GLU A 67 22.22 -9.96 -3.29
N GLU A 68 22.23 -9.64 -4.59
CA GLU A 68 22.92 -8.47 -5.14
C GLU A 68 22.21 -7.15 -4.80
N LYS A 69 21.02 -7.22 -4.18
CA LYS A 69 20.19 -6.07 -3.80
C LYS A 69 19.94 -5.14 -5.00
N THR A 70 19.59 -5.72 -6.14
CA THR A 70 19.24 -4.99 -7.37
C THR A 70 17.75 -5.05 -7.70
N SER A 71 16.94 -5.77 -6.91
CA SER A 71 15.49 -5.78 -7.02
C SER A 71 14.86 -5.54 -5.64
N PHE A 72 14.11 -4.46 -5.49
CA PHE A 72 13.45 -4.07 -4.25
C PHE A 72 11.93 -4.06 -4.44
N VAL A 73 11.19 -4.63 -3.51
CA VAL A 73 9.72 -4.70 -3.53
C VAL A 73 9.16 -4.07 -2.27
N ALA A 74 8.16 -3.21 -2.43
CA ALA A 74 7.45 -2.56 -1.32
C ALA A 74 5.93 -2.60 -1.55
N PRO A 75 5.10 -2.55 -0.49
CA PRO A 75 5.49 -2.48 0.92
C PRO A 75 5.94 -3.85 1.49
N TYR A 76 6.54 -3.89 2.68
CA TYR A 76 6.87 -5.15 3.37
C TYR A 76 5.65 -6.05 3.57
N VAL A 77 4.48 -5.43 3.76
CA VAL A 77 3.19 -6.13 3.91
C VAL A 77 2.84 -6.96 2.67
N PHE A 78 3.38 -6.62 1.51
CA PHE A 78 3.30 -7.47 0.32
C PHE A 78 4.53 -8.39 0.19
N SER A 79 5.74 -7.85 0.36
CA SER A 79 6.95 -8.60 0.03
C SER A 79 7.28 -9.73 1.01
N GLU A 80 6.84 -9.62 2.26
CA GLU A 80 7.13 -10.55 3.35
C GLU A 80 5.84 -11.10 4.01
N PHE A 81 4.69 -11.00 3.34
CA PHE A 81 3.46 -11.58 3.88
C PHE A 81 3.57 -13.11 3.93
N PRO A 82 3.16 -13.78 5.03
CA PRO A 82 3.20 -15.24 5.11
C PRO A 82 2.33 -15.89 4.05
N GLU A 83 2.89 -16.87 3.34
CA GLU A 83 2.21 -17.57 2.22
C GLU A 83 1.05 -18.47 2.69
N ASP A 84 1.05 -18.88 3.95
CA ASP A 84 0.03 -19.72 4.57
C ASP A 84 -1.20 -18.94 5.07
N ILE A 85 -1.19 -17.60 4.95
CA ILE A 85 -2.29 -16.73 5.33
C ILE A 85 -2.95 -16.15 4.08
N ASP A 86 -4.28 -16.26 3.99
CA ASP A 86 -5.04 -15.69 2.87
C ASP A 86 -4.95 -14.15 2.85
N ALA A 87 -4.18 -13.64 1.90
CA ALA A 87 -3.93 -12.21 1.67
C ALA A 87 -5.17 -11.39 1.28
N PHE A 88 -6.27 -12.03 0.84
CA PHE A 88 -7.52 -11.33 0.54
C PHE A 88 -8.41 -11.16 1.76
N GLN A 89 -8.22 -11.99 2.79
CA GLN A 89 -9.01 -11.97 4.02
C GLN A 89 -8.28 -11.30 5.19
N HIS A 90 -6.98 -11.07 5.07
CA HIS A 90 -6.15 -10.57 6.16
C HIS A 90 -5.47 -9.24 5.82
N VAL A 91 -5.18 -8.47 6.87
CA VAL A 91 -4.37 -7.25 6.81
C VAL A 91 -3.28 -7.33 7.87
N ALA A 92 -2.17 -6.63 7.62
CA ALA A 92 -1.17 -6.37 8.64
C ALA A 92 -1.47 -5.05 9.35
N ILE A 93 -1.39 -5.05 10.67
CA ILE A 93 -1.32 -3.83 11.47
C ILE A 93 0.05 -3.18 11.23
N ILE A 94 0.08 -1.89 10.89
CA ILE A 94 1.31 -1.20 10.47
C ILE A 94 1.88 -0.25 11.53
N ASP A 95 1.35 -0.26 12.75
CA ASP A 95 1.82 0.59 13.86
C ASP A 95 1.82 -0.16 15.21
N LYS A 96 2.38 0.48 16.22
CA LYS A 96 2.42 0.02 17.61
C LYS A 96 1.22 0.54 18.39
N ASN A 97 0.74 -0.28 19.33
CA ASN A 97 -0.30 0.07 20.29
C ASN A 97 -1.58 0.61 19.63
N VAL A 98 -1.94 0.09 18.45
CA VAL A 98 -3.18 0.43 17.75
C VAL A 98 -4.35 -0.03 18.62
N LYS A 99 -5.15 0.92 19.09
CA LYS A 99 -6.31 0.65 19.94
C LYS A 99 -7.36 -0.15 19.18
N VAL A 100 -7.90 -1.16 19.85
CA VAL A 100 -9.05 -1.94 19.40
C VAL A 100 -10.27 -1.50 20.18
N TYR A 101 -11.32 -1.12 19.48
CA TYR A 101 -12.53 -0.51 20.00
C TYR A 101 -13.71 -1.49 19.96
N ALA A 102 -14.66 -1.34 20.88
CA ALA A 102 -15.85 -2.18 20.92
C ALA A 102 -16.83 -1.89 19.78
N GLU A 103 -16.85 -0.66 19.29
CA GLU A 103 -17.66 -0.19 18.16
C GLU A 103 -16.77 0.58 17.16
N PRO A 104 -17.21 0.82 15.90
CA PRO A 104 -16.47 1.63 14.93
C PRO A 104 -16.57 3.14 15.27
N SER A 105 -16.15 3.49 16.48
CA SER A 105 -16.18 4.83 17.06
C SER A 105 -15.02 5.02 18.04
N ALA A 106 -14.35 6.17 17.94
CA ALA A 106 -13.23 6.53 18.81
C ALA A 106 -13.67 6.79 20.28
N ASP A 107 -14.97 7.01 20.50
CA ASP A 107 -15.55 7.23 21.83
C ASP A 107 -15.98 5.92 22.52
N SER A 108 -15.90 4.78 21.82
CA SER A 108 -16.28 3.49 22.37
C SER A 108 -15.20 2.89 23.28
N GLU A 109 -15.58 1.87 24.05
CA GLU A 109 -14.66 1.16 24.96
C GLU A 109 -13.46 0.60 24.21
N VAL A 110 -12.26 0.81 24.76
CA VAL A 110 -11.03 0.22 24.25
C VAL A 110 -10.86 -1.18 24.84
N LEU A 111 -10.99 -2.20 24.00
CA LEU A 111 -10.89 -3.62 24.35
C LEU A 111 -9.44 -4.10 24.49
N GLY A 112 -8.49 -3.39 23.88
CA GLY A 112 -7.08 -3.73 23.92
C GLY A 112 -6.27 -2.99 22.86
N THR A 113 -5.08 -3.53 22.55
CA THR A 113 -4.19 -2.97 21.53
C THR A 113 -3.55 -4.04 20.67
N LEU A 114 -3.29 -3.73 19.41
CA LEU A 114 -2.51 -4.54 18.48
C LEU A 114 -1.19 -3.83 18.15
N THR A 115 -0.14 -4.62 17.91
CA THR A 115 1.17 -4.12 17.47
C THR A 115 1.72 -5.04 16.40
N TYR A 116 1.89 -4.52 15.18
CA TYR A 116 2.44 -5.25 14.03
C TYR A 116 1.87 -6.67 13.82
N SER A 117 0.59 -6.86 14.13
CA SER A 117 -0.09 -8.17 14.09
C SER A 117 -0.76 -8.39 12.74
N ILE A 118 -0.92 -9.64 12.31
CA ILE A 118 -1.79 -9.99 11.18
C ILE A 118 -3.17 -10.34 11.74
N VAL A 119 -4.22 -9.76 11.15
CA VAL A 119 -5.61 -9.95 11.59
C VAL A 119 -6.52 -10.20 10.40
N ARG A 120 -7.56 -11.00 10.64
CA ARG A 120 -8.63 -11.24 9.66
C ARG A 120 -9.57 -10.04 9.63
N VAL A 121 -9.96 -9.58 8.45
CA VAL A 121 -10.97 -8.53 8.29
C VAL A 121 -12.35 -9.20 8.22
N LEU A 122 -13.22 -8.88 9.18
CA LEU A 122 -14.58 -9.37 9.21
C LEU A 122 -15.54 -8.44 8.49
N GLU A 123 -15.40 -7.13 8.71
CA GLU A 123 -16.29 -6.10 8.16
C GLU A 123 -15.50 -4.82 7.83
N ARG A 124 -15.98 -4.07 6.83
CA ARG A 124 -15.41 -2.79 6.39
C ARG A 124 -16.47 -1.72 6.48
N HIS A 125 -16.20 -0.66 7.23
CA HIS A 125 -17.13 0.46 7.39
C HIS A 125 -16.62 1.67 6.60
N PHE A 126 -17.48 2.21 5.76
CA PHE A 126 -17.23 3.36 4.90
C PHE A 126 -17.96 4.58 5.45
N GLU A 127 -17.43 5.77 5.19
CA GLU A 127 -18.07 7.02 5.59
C GLU A 127 -19.35 7.29 4.76
N SER A 128 -19.36 6.88 3.49
CA SER A 128 -20.52 6.92 2.60
C SER A 128 -20.45 5.79 1.56
N GLU A 129 -21.50 5.61 0.75
CA GLU A 129 -21.52 4.60 -0.33
C GLU A 129 -20.51 4.90 -1.45
N GLU A 130 -20.17 6.18 -1.67
CA GLU A 130 -19.21 6.63 -2.68
C GLU A 130 -17.76 6.57 -2.19
N ALA A 131 -17.55 6.40 -0.88
CA ALA A 131 -16.22 6.38 -0.31
C ALA A 131 -15.43 5.17 -0.84
N ARG A 132 -14.25 5.45 -1.40
CA ARG A 132 -13.39 4.41 -1.99
C ARG A 132 -12.60 3.60 -0.97
N ARG A 133 -12.54 4.07 0.28
CA ARG A 133 -11.76 3.46 1.36
C ARG A 133 -12.60 3.39 2.63
N PRO A 134 -12.48 2.30 3.41
CA PRO A 134 -13.10 2.24 4.71
C PRO A 134 -12.41 3.21 5.68
N ILE A 135 -13.16 3.66 6.68
CA ILE A 135 -12.67 4.43 7.82
C ILE A 135 -12.47 3.54 9.05
N TRP A 136 -13.20 2.42 9.15
CA TRP A 136 -13.03 1.41 10.20
C TRP A 136 -13.00 0.00 9.63
N LEU A 137 -12.23 -0.87 10.28
CA LEU A 137 -12.21 -2.31 10.02
C LEU A 137 -12.66 -3.02 11.29
N LYS A 138 -13.62 -3.93 11.16
CA LYS A 138 -13.83 -4.96 12.17
C LYS A 138 -12.83 -6.07 11.91
N VAL A 139 -12.02 -6.39 12.90
CA VAL A 139 -10.92 -7.34 12.77
C VAL A 139 -11.03 -8.45 13.81
N GLU A 140 -10.40 -9.58 13.51
CA GLU A 140 -10.28 -10.72 14.41
C GLU A 140 -8.83 -11.22 14.44
N THR A 141 -8.33 -11.45 15.64
CA THR A 141 -7.02 -12.04 15.89
C THR A 141 -7.06 -13.58 15.76
N PHE A 142 -5.91 -14.23 15.58
CA PHE A 142 -5.84 -15.70 15.56
C PHE A 142 -6.32 -16.38 16.85
N SER A 143 -6.37 -15.66 17.98
CA SER A 143 -6.95 -16.16 19.24
C SER A 143 -8.47 -15.98 19.32
N GLY A 144 -9.13 -15.47 18.28
CA GLY A 144 -10.58 -15.26 18.21
C GLY A 144 -11.09 -13.96 18.84
N ASN A 145 -10.21 -13.09 19.35
CA ASN A 145 -10.63 -11.78 19.86
C ASN A 145 -10.95 -10.86 18.69
N SER A 146 -12.08 -10.17 18.76
CA SER A 146 -12.53 -9.23 17.72
C SER A 146 -12.84 -7.84 18.26
N GLY A 147 -12.82 -6.86 17.37
CA GLY A 147 -13.14 -5.47 17.64
C GLY A 147 -12.86 -4.60 16.43
N TYR A 148 -12.91 -3.28 16.61
CA TYR A 148 -12.79 -2.29 15.55
C TYR A 148 -11.47 -1.53 15.63
N ILE A 149 -10.85 -1.26 14.49
CA ILE A 149 -9.68 -0.39 14.38
C ILE A 149 -9.91 0.68 13.30
N PRO A 150 -9.31 1.87 13.42
CA PRO A 150 -9.25 2.81 12.30
C PRO A 150 -8.55 2.15 11.11
N ALA A 151 -9.15 2.25 9.92
CA ALA A 151 -8.71 1.50 8.75
C ALA A 151 -7.31 1.90 8.27
N GLU A 152 -6.85 3.12 8.58
CA GLU A 152 -5.50 3.58 8.26
C GLU A 152 -4.39 2.73 8.89
N TYR A 153 -4.68 2.02 9.99
CA TYR A 153 -3.71 1.15 10.65
C TYR A 153 -3.65 -0.27 10.07
N GLY A 154 -4.55 -0.63 9.15
CA GLY A 154 -4.56 -1.93 8.49
C GLY A 154 -4.13 -1.82 7.03
N ARG A 155 -3.04 -2.50 6.65
CA ARG A 155 -2.57 -2.59 5.26
C ARG A 155 -2.84 -3.96 4.68
N SER A 156 -3.47 -4.01 3.50
CA SER A 156 -3.67 -5.26 2.77
C SER A 156 -2.43 -5.63 1.95
N PRO A 157 -2.03 -6.92 1.88
CA PRO A 157 -0.96 -7.37 0.99
C PRO A 157 -1.30 -7.20 -0.49
N VAL A 158 -2.60 -7.18 -0.82
CA VAL A 158 -3.09 -7.02 -2.20
C VAL A 158 -3.38 -5.56 -2.56
N ASP A 159 -3.11 -4.61 -1.66
CA ASP A 159 -3.13 -3.17 -1.99
C ASP A 159 -2.00 -2.81 -2.98
N TYR A 160 -1.85 -1.51 -3.25
CA TYR A 160 -0.76 -1.03 -4.08
C TYR A 160 0.60 -1.50 -3.58
N ARG A 161 1.39 -1.95 -4.54
CA ARG A 161 2.73 -2.49 -4.37
C ARG A 161 3.56 -2.17 -5.60
N GLY A 162 4.86 -2.00 -5.39
CA GLY A 162 5.79 -1.68 -6.46
C GLY A 162 7.05 -2.53 -6.41
N ASN A 163 7.69 -2.65 -7.57
CA ASN A 163 9.03 -3.19 -7.69
C ASN A 163 9.93 -2.22 -8.43
N TRP A 164 11.12 -2.03 -7.88
CA TRP A 164 12.17 -1.23 -8.45
C TRP A 164 13.37 -2.13 -8.71
N VAL A 165 13.89 -2.06 -9.92
CA VAL A 165 15.06 -2.84 -10.36
C VAL A 165 16.17 -1.88 -10.76
N LYS A 166 17.40 -2.22 -10.36
CA LYS A 166 18.59 -1.46 -10.75
C LYS A 166 18.98 -1.84 -12.18
N THR A 167 18.88 -0.90 -13.10
CA THR A 167 19.28 -1.01 -14.51
C THR A 167 20.48 -0.11 -14.74
N GLY A 168 21.68 -0.70 -14.84
CA GLY A 168 22.93 0.05 -14.79
C GLY A 168 23.09 0.77 -13.45
N ASP A 169 23.27 2.09 -13.48
CA ASP A 169 23.40 2.92 -12.28
C ASP A 169 22.08 3.55 -11.82
N THR A 170 20.94 3.25 -12.49
CA THR A 170 19.65 3.87 -12.20
C THR A 170 18.64 2.84 -11.71
N TRP A 171 17.86 3.19 -10.69
CA TRP A 171 16.70 2.40 -10.27
C TRP A 171 15.48 2.73 -11.11
N LYS A 172 14.83 1.69 -11.65
CA LYS A 172 13.65 1.80 -12.50
C LYS A 172 12.48 1.07 -11.84
N LYS A 173 11.35 1.75 -11.71
CA LYS A 173 10.07 1.17 -11.30
C LYS A 173 9.53 0.32 -12.44
N ILE A 174 9.43 -0.99 -12.22
CA ILE A 174 8.98 -1.97 -13.23
C ILE A 174 7.48 -2.27 -13.10
N PHE A 175 6.94 -2.26 -11.87
CA PHE A 175 5.50 -2.29 -11.66
C PHE A 175 5.05 -1.40 -10.50
N PHE A 176 3.79 -0.98 -10.56
CA PHE A 176 3.07 -0.32 -9.48
C PHE A 176 1.56 -0.60 -9.58
N VAL A 177 1.09 -1.65 -8.91
CA VAL A 177 -0.24 -2.25 -9.12
C VAL A 177 -0.95 -2.54 -7.79
N ALA A 178 -2.28 -2.64 -7.81
CA ALA A 178 -3.11 -3.14 -6.71
C ALA A 178 -4.12 -4.15 -7.26
N GLY A 179 -4.57 -5.09 -6.43
CA GLY A 179 -5.40 -6.23 -6.82
C GLY A 179 -4.59 -7.49 -7.16
N ASP A 180 -5.20 -8.43 -7.88
CA ASP A 180 -4.58 -9.64 -8.43
C ASP A 180 -4.78 -9.76 -9.95
#